data_AF-A0A1S3EVQ8-F1
#
_entry.id   AF-A0A1S3EVQ8-F1
#
_cell.length_a   1.000
_cell.length_b   1.000
_cell.length_c   1.000
_cell.angle_alpha   90.00
_cell.angle_beta   90.00
_cell.angle_gamma   90.00
#
_symmetry.space_group_name_H-M   'P 1'
#
loop_
_entity.id
_entity.type
_entity.pdbx_description
1 polymer ?
#
loop_
_entity_poly.entity_id
_entity_poly.type
_entity_poly.pdbx_seq_one_letter_code
_entity_poly.pdbx_strand_id
1 'polypeptide(L)'
;MENGCPENDCPHKKSATLLPSFTVTPTATESTTRPSTSPVLSTTSHQPTTTSHGNVTAHPTHESTTTSPGPTAVTLNPANITSHGNTTIHPTTGNSTATTPGYTSPSHPRPPPPSPNPSPGSKDTIGNYTWTNGSQPCVQLQAQIQIRILYPTQGGEEAWGVSVLNPNKTKVQGHCESAHSHLFLSFPYGQLSFGFKQDLQQSQSMVYLNYMAVEYNVSFPKATKWTFKAQNTSLRDLQAPLGRSFSCGNASIVLSPDIHLDLLSLRLQAAQLPHSGVFGPSFSCPSDQSIWLPLIIGLILLGLLTLVLVAFCIVRRRSSTYEPL
;
A
#
# COMPACT_ATOMS: atom_id res chain seq x y z
N MET A 1 -68.69 12.93 38.69
CA MET A 1 -68.34 11.84 37.77
C MET A 1 -67.39 12.38 36.70
N GLU A 2 -66.11 12.03 36.56
CA GLU A 2 -65.13 11.20 37.30
C GLU A 2 -64.29 10.41 36.28
N ASN A 3 -62.96 10.53 36.42
CA ASN A 3 -61.86 9.62 36.04
C ASN A 3 -61.83 8.84 34.70
N GLY A 4 -60.70 8.98 33.98
CA GLY A 4 -59.63 7.95 33.96
C GLY A 4 -59.79 6.68 33.10
N CYS A 5 -58.74 6.38 32.30
CA CYS A 5 -58.50 5.11 31.59
C CYS A 5 -58.34 3.90 32.55
N PRO A 6 -58.44 2.61 32.13
CA PRO A 6 -57.36 1.96 31.32
C PRO A 6 -57.70 0.72 30.43
N GLU A 7 -56.67 0.34 29.64
CA GLU A 7 -56.17 -0.97 29.17
C GLU A 7 -56.92 -2.34 29.26
N ASN A 8 -56.64 -3.18 28.24
CA ASN A 8 -56.60 -4.67 28.18
C ASN A 8 -57.87 -5.53 28.00
N ASP A 9 -58.15 -5.95 26.75
CA ASP A 9 -58.38 -7.34 26.25
C ASP A 9 -58.64 -7.27 24.72
N CYS A 10 -58.25 -8.16 23.79
CA CYS A 10 -57.71 -9.53 23.78
C CYS A 10 -57.18 -9.80 22.31
N PRO A 11 -56.68 -10.99 21.88
CA PRO A 11 -55.60 -11.85 22.38
C PRO A 11 -54.45 -12.08 21.34
N HIS A 12 -53.44 -12.88 21.74
CA HIS A 12 -52.22 -13.20 20.97
C HIS A 12 -52.40 -13.95 19.63
N LYS A 13 -51.48 -13.69 18.69
CA LYS A 13 -50.93 -14.74 17.80
C LYS A 13 -49.45 -14.51 17.48
N LYS A 14 -48.60 -15.52 17.78
CA LYS A 14 -47.18 -15.56 17.39
C LYS A 14 -47.07 -15.90 15.90
N SER A 15 -46.14 -15.28 15.18
CA SER A 15 -45.54 -15.85 13.97
C SER A 15 -44.10 -15.37 13.80
N ALA A 16 -43.27 -16.16 13.12
CA ALA A 16 -41.83 -16.22 13.35
C ALA A 16 -40.96 -15.41 12.39
N THR A 17 -39.75 -15.10 12.86
CA THR A 17 -38.61 -14.56 12.11
C THR A 17 -38.25 -15.45 10.91
N LEU A 18 -38.14 -14.87 9.72
CA LEU A 18 -37.48 -15.52 8.58
C LEU A 18 -36.00 -15.11 8.53
N LEU A 19 -35.13 -16.11 8.66
CA LEU A 19 -33.69 -15.99 8.40
C LEU A 19 -33.43 -15.97 6.87
N PRO A 20 -32.42 -15.24 6.38
CA PRO A 20 -31.92 -15.45 5.03
C PRO A 20 -31.16 -16.78 4.95
N SER A 21 -31.54 -17.64 4.00
CA SER A 21 -30.82 -18.89 3.72
C SER A 21 -29.48 -18.62 3.02
N PHE A 22 -28.43 -19.32 3.46
CA PHE A 22 -27.17 -19.42 2.74
C PHE A 22 -27.21 -20.63 1.79
N THR A 23 -27.14 -20.40 0.48
CA THR A 23 -26.96 -21.49 -0.49
C THR A 23 -25.47 -21.72 -0.71
N VAL A 24 -24.96 -22.86 -0.26
CA VAL A 24 -23.59 -23.32 -0.56
C VAL A 24 -23.61 -24.16 -1.83
N THR A 25 -22.94 -23.70 -2.88
CA THR A 25 -22.76 -24.48 -4.11
C THR A 25 -21.57 -25.44 -3.93
N PRO A 26 -21.74 -26.76 -4.10
CA PRO A 26 -20.63 -27.70 -4.03
C PRO A 26 -19.78 -27.66 -5.31
N THR A 27 -18.47 -27.40 -5.17
CA THR A 27 -17.51 -27.62 -6.25
C THR A 27 -17.29 -29.12 -6.43
N ALA A 28 -17.65 -29.65 -7.60
CA ALA A 28 -17.36 -31.04 -7.95
C ALA A 28 -15.88 -31.22 -8.31
N THR A 29 -15.23 -32.20 -7.70
CA THR A 29 -13.90 -32.67 -8.09
C THR A 29 -14.01 -33.64 -9.26
N GLU A 30 -13.49 -33.28 -10.43
CA GLU A 30 -13.22 -34.24 -11.49
C GLU A 30 -11.72 -34.46 -11.66
N SER A 31 -11.29 -35.69 -11.36
CA SER A 31 -9.97 -36.22 -11.69
C SER A 31 -10.04 -36.91 -13.04
N THR A 32 -9.17 -36.59 -14.00
CA THR A 32 -8.92 -37.43 -15.18
C THR A 32 -7.45 -37.32 -15.61
N THR A 33 -6.91 -38.44 -16.08
CA THR A 33 -5.47 -38.72 -16.14
C THR A 33 -5.01 -39.01 -17.57
N ARG A 34 -3.94 -38.31 -18.03
CA ARG A 34 -3.08 -38.64 -19.19
C ARG A 34 -3.72 -38.59 -20.60
N PRO A 35 -2.93 -38.67 -21.71
CA PRO A 35 -1.47 -38.87 -21.82
C PRO A 35 -0.68 -37.77 -22.55
N SER A 36 0.66 -37.89 -22.47
CA SER A 36 1.62 -37.13 -23.27
C SER A 36 2.02 -37.93 -24.51
N THR A 37 2.00 -37.29 -25.69
CA THR A 37 2.68 -37.79 -26.89
C THR A 37 3.09 -36.61 -27.78
N SER A 38 4.38 -36.54 -28.15
CA SER A 38 4.90 -35.62 -29.19
C SER A 38 4.74 -36.28 -30.58
N PRO A 39 4.69 -35.52 -31.69
CA PRO A 39 5.95 -35.18 -32.36
C PRO A 39 6.00 -33.77 -32.98
N VAL A 40 7.18 -33.14 -32.92
CA VAL A 40 7.55 -31.97 -33.74
C VAL A 40 8.50 -32.45 -34.84
N LEU A 41 8.29 -32.01 -36.09
CA LEU A 41 9.09 -32.40 -37.24
C LEU A 41 9.55 -31.19 -38.07
N SER A 42 10.87 -31.06 -38.24
CA SER A 42 11.58 -30.25 -39.26
C SER A 42 11.43 -28.70 -39.19
N THR A 43 12.39 -27.88 -39.62
CA THR A 43 13.40 -28.14 -40.68
C THR A 43 14.72 -27.39 -40.45
N THR A 44 15.83 -27.98 -40.89
CA THR A 44 17.19 -27.41 -40.91
C THR A 44 17.44 -26.52 -42.13
N SER A 45 18.28 -25.48 -42.00
CA SER A 45 19.12 -24.99 -43.11
C SER A 45 20.44 -24.41 -42.59
N HIS A 46 21.49 -24.43 -43.41
CA HIS A 46 22.90 -24.26 -43.01
C HIS A 46 23.50 -22.89 -43.38
N GLN A 47 24.52 -22.48 -42.59
CA GLN A 47 25.81 -21.81 -42.89
C GLN A 47 26.15 -21.26 -44.31
N PRO A 48 27.25 -20.46 -44.50
CA PRO A 48 28.21 -19.87 -43.54
C PRO A 48 28.58 -18.37 -43.82
N THR A 49 29.52 -17.78 -43.07
CA THR A 49 30.78 -17.11 -43.55
C THR A 49 31.51 -16.42 -42.36
N THR A 50 32.75 -15.96 -42.56
CA THR A 50 33.86 -15.92 -41.57
C THR A 50 34.44 -14.53 -41.25
N THR A 51 35.05 -14.44 -40.05
CA THR A 51 36.30 -13.69 -39.68
C THR A 51 36.45 -12.16 -39.83
N SER A 52 36.91 -11.58 -38.70
CA SER A 52 37.94 -10.51 -38.58
C SER A 52 37.62 -9.08 -39.05
N HIS A 53 37.67 -8.11 -38.13
CA HIS A 53 38.82 -7.21 -37.94
C HIS A 53 38.64 -6.37 -36.66
N GLY A 54 39.75 -6.03 -35.98
CA GLY A 54 39.74 -5.13 -34.82
C GLY A 54 40.60 -3.89 -35.06
N ASN A 55 40.44 -2.86 -34.22
CA ASN A 55 41.46 -1.85 -33.90
C ASN A 55 40.97 -0.87 -32.82
N VAL A 56 41.63 -0.85 -31.66
CA VAL A 56 41.82 0.33 -30.79
C VAL A 56 43.21 0.22 -30.15
N THR A 57 43.91 1.34 -29.99
CA THR A 57 45.39 1.42 -29.85
C THR A 57 45.85 2.03 -28.51
N ALA A 58 46.92 1.45 -27.91
CA ALA A 58 47.92 1.98 -26.92
C ALA A 58 47.47 2.87 -25.70
N HIS A 59 47.74 2.49 -24.43
CA HIS A 59 48.97 2.70 -23.58
C HIS A 59 49.28 4.17 -23.17
N PRO A 60 49.96 4.51 -22.03
CA PRO A 60 50.68 3.67 -21.04
C PRO A 60 50.38 3.92 -19.51
N THR A 61 50.46 2.91 -18.62
CA THR A 61 51.60 2.33 -17.82
C THR A 61 52.14 3.15 -16.63
N HIS A 62 52.00 2.60 -15.40
CA HIS A 62 53.16 2.43 -14.48
C HIS A 62 52.93 1.33 -13.41
N GLU A 63 53.95 0.49 -13.21
CA GLU A 63 54.09 -0.56 -12.16
C GLU A 63 54.64 0.05 -10.83
N SER A 64 54.67 -0.61 -9.64
CA SER A 64 54.94 -2.04 -9.36
C SER A 64 54.37 -2.64 -8.04
N THR A 65 54.04 -3.94 -8.11
CA THR A 65 54.36 -5.14 -7.26
C THR A 65 55.19 -4.94 -5.95
N THR A 66 55.14 -5.74 -4.85
CA THR A 66 54.62 -7.10 -4.47
C THR A 66 54.43 -7.12 -2.91
N THR A 67 53.65 -7.98 -2.20
CA THR A 67 53.88 -9.41 -1.86
C THR A 67 52.77 -9.97 -0.92
N SER A 68 52.48 -11.28 -1.00
CA SER A 68 51.60 -12.11 -0.14
C SER A 68 52.33 -12.61 1.15
N PRO A 69 51.79 -13.41 2.11
CA PRO A 69 50.44 -14.00 2.27
C PRO A 69 49.81 -13.86 3.70
N GLY A 70 48.58 -14.35 3.89
CA GLY A 70 48.00 -14.68 5.22
C GLY A 70 47.99 -16.20 5.48
N PRO A 71 47.09 -16.77 6.31
CA PRO A 71 46.40 -16.25 7.50
C PRO A 71 46.67 -17.15 8.75
N THR A 72 46.03 -16.90 9.92
CA THR A 72 45.51 -17.87 10.94
C THR A 72 45.38 -17.20 12.33
N ALA A 73 44.41 -17.62 13.14
CA ALA A 73 44.16 -17.13 14.50
C ALA A 73 44.47 -18.19 15.58
N VAL A 74 45.06 -17.80 16.72
CA VAL A 74 45.07 -18.54 18.00
C VAL A 74 45.14 -17.55 19.19
N THR A 75 44.38 -17.84 20.24
CA THR A 75 44.37 -17.16 21.56
C THR A 75 45.42 -17.73 22.51
N LEU A 76 46.09 -16.91 23.35
CA LEU A 76 46.59 -17.28 24.71
C LEU A 76 47.19 -16.06 25.48
N ASN A 77 46.87 -15.95 26.77
CA ASN A 77 47.48 -15.05 27.80
C ASN A 77 48.85 -15.65 28.30
N PRO A 78 49.64 -15.09 29.27
CA PRO A 78 49.38 -14.03 30.28
C PRO A 78 50.55 -13.08 30.71
N ALA A 79 50.29 -12.29 31.79
CA ALA A 79 51.20 -11.64 32.76
C ALA A 79 52.00 -10.37 32.33
N ASN A 80 51.78 -9.19 32.96
CA ASN A 80 52.36 -8.62 34.22
C ASN A 80 53.79 -8.04 33.99
N ILE A 81 54.27 -6.90 34.56
CA ILE A 81 54.30 -6.48 35.97
C ILE A 81 54.50 -4.94 36.17
N THR A 82 53.94 -4.36 37.26
CA THR A 82 54.37 -3.13 38.01
C THR A 82 54.45 -1.76 37.29
N SER A 83 54.28 -0.57 37.91
CA SER A 83 54.12 -0.11 39.31
C SER A 83 53.50 1.32 39.30
N HIS A 84 53.18 2.08 40.37
CA HIS A 84 53.26 1.96 41.85
C HIS A 84 52.17 2.89 42.48
N GLY A 85 51.78 2.69 43.74
CA GLY A 85 50.98 3.65 44.54
C GLY A 85 50.50 3.04 45.86
N ASN A 86 50.94 3.57 47.01
CA ASN A 86 50.87 2.89 48.32
C ASN A 86 50.12 3.73 49.39
N THR A 87 49.86 3.15 50.58
CA THR A 87 49.36 3.76 51.85
C THR A 87 47.83 3.71 52.05
N THR A 88 47.22 3.32 53.19
CA THR A 88 47.62 2.52 54.38
C THR A 88 46.34 1.95 55.07
N ILE A 89 46.51 0.96 55.95
CA ILE A 89 45.52 0.05 56.53
C ILE A 89 44.93 0.55 57.87
N HIS A 90 43.64 0.33 58.16
CA HIS A 90 43.17 -0.29 59.42
C HIS A 90 41.68 -0.75 59.33
N PRO A 91 41.31 -1.96 59.82
CA PRO A 91 39.92 -2.44 59.86
C PRO A 91 39.25 -2.28 61.23
N THR A 92 37.90 -2.25 61.27
CA THR A 92 37.16 -2.54 62.53
C THR A 92 35.88 -3.30 62.22
N THR A 93 35.74 -4.48 62.83
CA THR A 93 34.55 -5.35 62.75
C THR A 93 33.45 -4.83 63.68
N GLY A 94 32.19 -4.84 63.23
CA GLY A 94 31.04 -4.46 64.05
C GLY A 94 29.77 -5.20 63.65
N ASN A 95 29.44 -6.28 64.37
CA ASN A 95 28.11 -6.90 64.29
C ASN A 95 27.09 -6.00 65.00
N SER A 96 26.00 -5.64 64.30
CA SER A 96 24.79 -5.12 64.94
C SER A 96 23.55 -5.54 64.16
N THR A 97 22.76 -6.42 64.77
CA THR A 97 21.41 -6.78 64.33
C THR A 97 20.49 -5.58 64.58
N ALA A 98 19.87 -5.03 63.53
CA ALA A 98 18.85 -4.00 63.66
C ALA A 98 17.68 -4.27 62.68
N THR A 99 16.57 -4.74 63.23
CA THR A 99 15.31 -4.94 62.52
C THR A 99 14.67 -3.59 62.21
N THR A 100 14.33 -3.32 60.94
CA THR A 100 13.64 -2.08 60.53
C THR A 100 12.47 -2.43 59.59
N PRO A 101 11.30 -1.76 59.69
CA PRO A 101 10.07 -2.26 59.07
C PRO A 101 9.99 -2.04 57.56
N GLY A 102 9.19 -2.86 56.87
CA GLY A 102 8.95 -2.75 55.43
C GLY A 102 8.18 -1.48 55.06
N TYR A 103 8.79 -0.66 54.20
CA TYR A 103 8.12 0.45 53.53
C TYR A 103 7.45 -0.05 52.24
N THR A 104 6.13 -0.15 52.25
CA THR A 104 5.33 -0.40 51.04
C THR A 104 5.27 0.89 50.22
N SER A 105 6.02 0.95 49.11
CA SER A 105 5.96 2.09 48.20
C SER A 105 4.59 2.18 47.50
N PRO A 106 3.91 3.33 47.48
CA PRO A 106 2.64 3.48 46.78
C PRO A 106 2.88 3.43 45.27
N SER A 107 2.20 2.51 44.58
CA SER A 107 2.23 2.43 43.12
C SER A 107 1.67 3.71 42.51
N HIS A 108 2.48 4.37 41.69
CA HIS A 108 2.05 5.57 40.96
C HIS A 108 0.86 5.23 40.04
N PRO A 109 -0.26 5.97 40.09
CA PRO A 109 -1.39 5.74 39.19
C PRO A 109 -0.95 5.86 37.74
N ARG A 110 -1.17 4.80 36.96
CA ARG A 110 -0.95 4.81 35.50
C ARG A 110 -1.77 5.97 34.90
N PRO A 111 -1.20 6.80 34.00
CA PRO A 111 -1.95 7.84 33.32
C PRO A 111 -3.21 7.26 32.66
N PRO A 112 -4.38 7.92 32.76
CA PRO A 112 -5.59 7.45 32.12
C PRO A 112 -5.36 7.32 30.60
N PRO A 113 -5.95 6.30 29.94
CA PRO A 113 -5.83 6.16 28.50
C PRO A 113 -6.37 7.42 27.80
N PRO A 114 -5.76 7.87 26.69
CA PRO A 114 -6.26 9.02 25.95
C PRO A 114 -7.71 8.77 25.51
N SER A 115 -8.54 9.82 25.61
CA SER A 115 -9.97 9.76 25.30
C SER A 115 -10.21 9.10 23.94
N PRO A 116 -11.17 8.17 23.82
CA PRO A 116 -11.52 7.59 22.53
C PRO A 116 -12.08 8.67 21.59
N ASN A 117 -12.00 8.34 20.30
CA ASN A 117 -12.58 9.06 19.17
C ASN A 117 -11.82 10.33 18.71
N PRO A 118 -10.91 10.23 17.72
CA PRO A 118 -10.80 11.31 16.74
C PRO A 118 -12.17 11.46 16.10
N SER A 119 -12.89 12.54 16.43
CA SER A 119 -14.20 12.84 15.83
C SER A 119 -14.11 12.63 14.32
N PRO A 120 -14.95 11.77 13.72
CA PRO A 120 -14.89 11.51 12.29
C PRO A 120 -14.89 12.84 11.54
N GLY A 121 -13.92 13.03 10.64
CA GLY A 121 -14.08 14.07 9.63
C GLY A 121 -15.46 13.91 9.00
N SER A 122 -16.16 15.03 8.76
CA SER A 122 -17.43 15.03 8.03
C SER A 122 -17.30 14.11 6.82
N LYS A 123 -18.19 13.12 6.71
CA LYS A 123 -17.93 11.81 6.08
C LYS A 123 -17.54 11.84 4.60
N ASP A 124 -17.63 13.01 3.97
CA ASP A 124 -17.50 13.25 2.53
C ASP A 124 -16.57 14.46 2.22
N THR A 125 -15.77 14.94 3.19
CA THR A 125 -14.91 16.12 2.98
C THR A 125 -13.60 15.76 2.30
N ILE A 126 -13.53 16.06 0.99
CA ILE A 126 -12.31 16.02 0.19
C ILE A 126 -11.35 17.12 0.68
N GLY A 127 -10.14 16.74 1.09
CA GLY A 127 -9.08 17.70 1.40
C GLY A 127 -8.33 18.15 0.15
N ASN A 128 -7.76 19.36 0.18
CA ASN A 128 -6.81 19.86 -0.81
C ASN A 128 -5.48 20.18 -0.09
N TYR A 129 -4.48 19.35 -0.32
CA TYR A 129 -3.19 19.38 0.35
C TYR A 129 -2.12 19.81 -0.66
N THR A 130 -1.76 21.10 -0.64
CA THR A 130 -0.78 21.68 -1.56
C THR A 130 0.46 22.11 -0.79
N TRP A 131 1.65 21.78 -1.30
CA TRP A 131 2.90 22.36 -0.86
C TRP A 131 3.54 23.20 -1.98
N THR A 132 4.06 24.36 -1.61
CA THR A 132 4.74 25.29 -2.53
C THR A 132 6.20 25.46 -2.11
N ASN A 133 7.09 25.54 -3.11
CA ASN A 133 8.46 25.99 -2.92
C ASN A 133 8.51 27.49 -3.26
N GLY A 134 8.45 28.33 -2.23
CA GLY A 134 8.18 29.76 -2.40
C GLY A 134 6.79 29.98 -3.01
N SER A 135 6.72 30.73 -4.10
CA SER A 135 5.47 30.97 -4.85
C SER A 135 5.08 29.82 -5.79
N GLN A 136 5.92 28.81 -5.98
CA GLN A 136 5.72 27.77 -6.97
C GLN A 136 5.08 26.51 -6.35
N PRO A 137 3.86 26.10 -6.75
CA PRO A 137 3.32 24.82 -6.32
C PRO A 137 4.18 23.67 -6.87
N CYS A 138 4.43 22.65 -6.05
CA CYS A 138 5.33 21.55 -6.44
C CYS A 138 4.79 20.15 -6.12
N VAL A 139 3.88 20.03 -5.16
CA VAL A 139 3.04 18.84 -4.98
C VAL A 139 1.65 19.25 -4.50
N GLN A 140 0.63 18.64 -5.08
CA GLN A 140 -0.78 18.85 -4.76
C GLN A 140 -1.52 17.52 -4.76
N LEU A 141 -2.16 17.19 -3.64
CA LEU A 141 -3.01 16.03 -3.44
C LEU A 141 -4.41 16.51 -3.06
N GLN A 142 -5.41 16.19 -3.87
CA GLN A 142 -6.81 16.37 -3.55
C GLN A 142 -7.47 15.00 -3.39
N ALA A 143 -7.93 14.67 -2.18
CA ALA A 143 -8.60 13.41 -1.87
C ALA A 143 -9.31 13.49 -0.52
N GLN A 144 -10.37 12.69 -0.35
CA GLN A 144 -10.75 12.23 0.97
C GLN A 144 -9.84 11.05 1.34
N ILE A 145 -9.14 11.15 2.46
CA ILE A 145 -8.15 10.17 2.89
C ILE A 145 -8.74 9.33 4.03
N GLN A 146 -8.73 8.01 3.89
CA GLN A 146 -9.07 7.08 4.97
C GLN A 146 -7.86 6.20 5.31
N ILE A 147 -7.60 6.04 6.60
CA ILE A 147 -6.56 5.16 7.12
C ILE A 147 -7.26 3.90 7.61
N ARG A 148 -6.99 2.77 6.96
CA ARG A 148 -7.54 1.45 7.30
C ARG A 148 -6.51 0.66 8.09
N ILE A 149 -6.90 0.16 9.27
CA ILE A 149 -6.00 -0.51 10.21
C ILE A 149 -6.64 -1.80 10.70
N LEU A 150 -5.96 -2.93 10.55
CA LEU A 150 -6.23 -4.17 11.24
C LEU A 150 -5.68 -4.07 12.67
N TYR A 151 -6.50 -4.33 13.68
CA TYR A 151 -6.11 -4.21 15.08
C TYR A 151 -6.58 -5.39 15.94
N PRO A 152 -5.79 -5.83 16.93
CA PRO A 152 -6.19 -6.85 17.88
C PRO A 152 -7.23 -6.31 18.86
N THR A 153 -8.26 -7.11 19.11
CA THR A 153 -9.34 -6.81 20.05
C THR A 153 -9.15 -7.50 21.40
N GLN A 154 -9.88 -7.05 22.42
CA GLN A 154 -9.93 -7.69 23.75
C GLN A 154 -10.43 -9.15 23.72
N GLY A 155 -11.11 -9.57 22.64
CA GLY A 155 -11.56 -10.96 22.46
C GLY A 155 -10.50 -11.92 21.92
N GLY A 156 -9.30 -11.42 21.57
CA GLY A 156 -8.25 -12.20 20.90
C GLY A 156 -8.40 -12.28 19.37
N GLU A 157 -9.53 -11.82 18.83
CA GLU A 157 -9.77 -11.67 17.38
C GLU A 157 -9.21 -10.33 16.86
N GLU A 158 -9.00 -10.24 15.55
CA GLU A 158 -8.61 -9.01 14.86
C GLU A 158 -9.82 -8.36 14.16
N ALA A 159 -9.83 -7.03 14.08
CA ALA A 159 -10.89 -6.26 13.43
C ALA A 159 -10.32 -5.12 12.57
N TRP A 160 -11.02 -4.76 11.49
CA TRP A 160 -10.68 -3.60 10.67
C TRP A 160 -11.31 -2.33 11.23
N GLY A 161 -10.46 -1.35 11.53
CA GLY A 161 -10.83 0.02 11.87
C GLY A 161 -10.61 0.95 10.67
N VAL A 162 -11.48 1.94 10.53
CA VAL A 162 -11.37 2.97 9.49
C VAL A 162 -11.39 4.34 10.15
N SER A 163 -10.44 5.20 9.80
CA SER A 163 -10.37 6.58 10.28
C SER A 163 -10.28 7.54 9.10
N VAL A 164 -11.23 8.47 8.99
CA VAL A 164 -11.22 9.52 7.96
C VAL A 164 -10.37 10.69 8.44
N LEU A 165 -9.38 11.10 7.64
CA LEU A 165 -8.55 12.28 7.92
C LEU A 165 -9.38 13.56 7.81
N ASN A 166 -9.28 14.44 8.81
CA ASN A 166 -9.98 15.73 8.80
C ASN A 166 -9.06 16.82 8.19
N PRO A 167 -9.35 17.34 6.97
CA PRO A 167 -8.48 18.32 6.33
C PRO A 167 -8.36 19.62 7.13
N ASN A 168 -9.43 20.07 7.79
CA ASN A 168 -9.44 21.29 8.61
C ASN A 168 -8.56 21.19 9.87
N LYS A 169 -8.10 19.98 10.23
CA LYS A 169 -7.15 19.73 11.33
C LYS A 169 -5.80 19.21 10.84
N THR A 170 -5.54 19.24 9.53
CA THR A 170 -4.31 18.71 8.94
C THR A 170 -3.41 19.86 8.49
N LYS A 171 -2.17 19.88 8.97
CA LYS A 171 -1.11 20.79 8.51
C LYS A 171 -0.34 20.14 7.37
N VAL A 172 -0.14 20.90 6.29
CA VAL A 172 0.64 20.48 5.12
C VAL A 172 2.06 21.01 5.23
N GLN A 173 3.02 20.13 5.00
CA GLN A 173 4.45 20.42 4.90
C GLN A 173 5.00 19.64 3.69
N GLY A 174 6.21 19.98 3.24
CA GLY A 174 6.83 19.27 2.11
C GLY A 174 8.23 19.78 1.81
N HIS A 175 8.86 19.15 0.81
CA HIS A 175 10.00 19.70 0.09
C HIS A 175 9.97 19.15 -1.34
N CYS A 176 10.53 19.90 -2.28
CA CYS A 176 10.56 19.53 -3.69
C CYS A 176 11.95 19.80 -4.24
N GLU A 177 12.67 18.70 -4.46
CA GLU A 177 13.95 18.64 -5.16
C GLU A 177 13.70 18.24 -6.61
N SER A 178 14.70 18.42 -7.48
CA SER A 178 14.54 18.27 -8.94
C SER A 178 13.98 16.91 -9.38
N ALA A 179 14.33 15.82 -8.68
CA ALA A 179 13.88 14.45 -8.98
C ALA A 179 12.95 13.84 -7.93
N HIS A 180 12.78 14.48 -6.76
CA HIS A 180 12.04 13.93 -5.62
C HIS A 180 11.15 15.00 -4.98
N SER A 181 9.87 14.71 -4.78
CA SER A 181 8.92 15.60 -4.11
C SER A 181 8.29 14.90 -2.93
N HIS A 182 8.18 15.58 -1.80
CA HIS A 182 7.65 15.04 -0.56
C HIS A 182 6.49 15.89 -0.06
N LEU A 183 5.44 15.21 0.40
CA LEU A 183 4.26 15.79 1.03
C LEU A 183 4.09 15.14 2.41
N PHE A 184 4.09 15.96 3.46
CA PHE A 184 3.86 15.52 4.84
C PHE A 184 2.56 16.13 5.36
N LEU A 185 1.66 15.27 5.82
CA LEU A 185 0.37 15.66 6.40
C LEU A 185 0.41 15.37 7.90
N SER A 186 0.56 16.40 8.73
CA SER A 186 0.57 16.27 10.20
C SER A 186 -0.80 16.63 10.76
N PHE A 187 -1.39 15.76 11.56
CA PHE A 187 -2.75 15.91 12.10
C PHE A 187 -2.78 15.48 13.58
N PRO A 188 -3.87 15.73 14.33
CA PRO A 188 -3.99 15.24 15.70
C PRO A 188 -3.69 13.74 15.77
N TYR A 189 -2.76 13.40 16.65
CA TYR A 189 -2.36 12.02 16.96
C TYR A 189 -1.62 11.26 15.84
N GLY A 190 -1.25 11.88 14.71
CA GLY A 190 -0.51 11.17 13.64
C GLY A 190 0.07 12.02 12.52
N GLN A 191 0.74 11.34 11.59
CA GLN A 191 1.29 11.90 10.37
C GLN A 191 1.25 10.90 9.20
N LEU A 192 1.04 11.42 7.99
CA LEU A 192 1.27 10.71 6.73
C LEU A 192 2.46 11.35 6.01
N SER A 193 3.33 10.53 5.44
CA SER A 193 4.43 10.96 4.59
C SER A 193 4.25 10.33 3.21
N PHE A 194 4.30 11.12 2.15
CA PHE A 194 4.30 10.68 0.76
C PHE A 194 5.59 11.16 0.10
N GLY A 195 6.33 10.27 -0.55
CA GLY A 195 7.53 10.58 -1.32
C GLY A 195 7.37 10.12 -2.76
N PHE A 196 7.47 11.07 -3.68
CA PHE A 196 7.30 10.89 -5.12
C PHE A 196 8.64 10.93 -5.81
N LYS A 197 8.85 10.03 -6.76
CA LYS A 197 10.09 9.92 -7.54
C LYS A 197 9.80 10.09 -9.02
N GLN A 198 10.66 10.85 -9.69
CA GLN A 198 10.64 10.96 -11.15
C GLN A 198 11.51 9.87 -11.78
N ASP A 199 11.00 9.22 -12.83
CA ASP A 199 11.77 8.34 -13.71
C ASP A 199 11.92 9.04 -15.06
N LEU A 200 13.18 9.36 -15.40
CA LEU A 200 13.57 10.06 -16.62
C LEU A 200 14.15 9.12 -17.70
N GLN A 201 14.21 7.81 -17.45
CA GLN A 201 14.84 6.85 -18.38
C GLN A 201 13.88 6.34 -19.47
N GLN A 202 12.57 6.56 -19.32
CA GLN A 202 11.56 6.13 -20.29
C GLN A 202 11.29 7.20 -21.35
N SER A 203 10.77 6.76 -22.51
CA SER A 203 10.39 7.63 -23.64
C SER A 203 9.35 8.70 -23.29
N GLN A 204 8.61 8.50 -22.20
CA GLN A 204 7.86 9.53 -21.49
C GLN A 204 8.32 9.52 -20.04
N SER A 205 8.85 10.64 -19.56
CA SER A 205 9.23 10.77 -18.16
C SER A 205 8.00 10.67 -17.25
N MET A 206 8.11 9.87 -16.19
CA MET A 206 7.00 9.55 -15.27
C MET A 206 7.29 10.08 -13.87
N VAL A 207 6.23 10.34 -13.10
CA VAL A 207 6.27 10.49 -11.64
C VAL A 207 5.34 9.46 -10.99
N TYR A 208 5.76 8.89 -9.86
CA TYR A 208 5.01 7.87 -9.12
C TYR A 208 5.27 8.02 -7.62
N LEU A 209 4.34 7.51 -6.80
CA LEU A 209 4.54 7.33 -5.37
C LEU A 209 5.56 6.21 -5.17
N ASN A 210 6.72 6.54 -4.59
CA ASN A 210 7.79 5.58 -4.31
C ASN A 210 7.88 5.25 -2.82
N TYR A 211 7.67 6.25 -1.97
CA TYR A 211 7.71 6.11 -0.53
C TYR A 211 6.36 6.52 0.07
N MET A 212 5.89 5.75 1.05
CA MET A 212 4.84 6.20 1.93
C MET A 212 5.08 5.71 3.36
N ALA A 213 4.74 6.53 4.36
CA ALA A 213 4.70 6.12 5.75
C ALA A 213 3.46 6.65 6.49
N VAL A 214 3.04 5.88 7.49
CA VAL A 214 2.00 6.17 8.47
C VAL A 214 2.62 6.10 9.85
N GLU A 215 2.37 7.11 10.67
CA GLU A 215 2.38 6.98 12.13
C GLU A 215 1.05 7.50 12.66
N TYR A 216 0.30 6.68 13.40
CA TYR A 216 -1.00 7.06 13.90
C TYR A 216 -1.29 6.44 15.27
N ASN A 217 -1.70 7.30 16.21
CA ASN A 217 -2.15 6.92 17.54
C ASN A 217 -3.68 7.07 17.61
N VAL A 218 -4.40 5.96 17.57
CA VAL A 218 -5.86 5.90 17.54
C VAL A 218 -6.37 4.73 18.36
N SER A 219 -7.41 4.95 19.16
CA SER A 219 -8.11 3.89 19.88
C SER A 219 -9.38 3.50 19.12
N PHE A 220 -9.40 2.29 18.55
CA PHE A 220 -10.60 1.70 17.95
C PHE A 220 -11.43 0.95 19.00
N PRO A 221 -12.73 0.68 18.76
CA PRO A 221 -13.59 -0.03 19.70
C PRO A 221 -13.00 -1.40 20.10
N LYS A 222 -12.91 -1.67 21.41
CA LYS A 222 -12.34 -2.90 21.99
C LYS A 222 -10.86 -3.17 21.62
N ALA A 223 -10.12 -2.21 21.07
CA ALA A 223 -8.72 -2.41 20.71
C ALA A 223 -7.82 -2.63 21.96
N THR A 224 -6.82 -3.51 21.84
CA THR A 224 -5.76 -3.69 22.85
C THR A 224 -4.47 -2.94 22.51
N LYS A 225 -4.37 -2.41 21.28
CA LYS A 225 -3.26 -1.62 20.74
C LYS A 225 -3.80 -0.31 20.16
N TRP A 226 -3.11 0.80 20.39
CA TRP A 226 -3.52 2.12 19.90
C TRP A 226 -2.45 2.86 19.08
N THR A 227 -1.21 2.36 19.01
CA THR A 227 -0.14 2.96 18.20
C THR A 227 0.15 2.08 16.99
N PHE A 228 0.05 2.67 15.80
CA PHE A 228 0.21 2.00 14.52
C PHE A 228 1.23 2.75 13.67
N LYS A 229 2.22 2.02 13.15
CA LYS A 229 3.25 2.57 12.26
C LYS A 229 3.53 1.58 11.13
N ALA A 230 3.66 2.08 9.90
CA ALA A 230 4.11 1.31 8.75
C ALA A 230 4.80 2.23 7.74
N GLN A 231 5.69 1.67 6.93
CA GLN A 231 6.29 2.37 5.80
C GLN A 231 6.53 1.39 4.65
N ASN A 232 6.44 1.89 3.42
CA ASN A 232 6.84 1.17 2.21
C ASN A 232 7.70 2.12 1.35
N THR A 233 8.90 1.67 0.97
CA THR A 233 9.92 2.45 0.25
C THR A 233 10.06 2.06 -1.23
N SER A 234 9.24 1.09 -1.68
CA SER A 234 9.37 0.44 -2.98
C SER A 234 8.07 0.48 -3.78
N LEU A 235 7.19 1.44 -3.47
CA LEU A 235 5.93 1.65 -4.18
C LEU A 235 6.17 2.08 -5.64
N ARG A 236 5.18 1.82 -6.50
CA ARG A 236 5.09 2.33 -7.88
C ARG A 236 3.69 2.81 -8.24
N ASP A 237 2.94 3.19 -7.23
CA ASP A 237 1.53 3.55 -7.29
C ASP A 237 1.34 4.99 -7.77
N LEU A 238 0.09 5.31 -8.16
CA LEU A 238 -0.34 6.65 -8.57
C LEU A 238 0.52 7.26 -9.70
N GLN A 239 1.00 6.43 -10.62
CA GLN A 239 1.91 6.83 -11.70
C GLN A 239 1.21 7.70 -12.75
N ALA A 240 1.84 8.82 -13.12
CA ALA A 240 1.42 9.66 -14.24
C ALA A 240 2.64 10.24 -15.01
N PRO A 241 2.50 10.62 -16.29
CA PRO A 241 3.51 11.37 -17.01
C PRO A 241 3.81 12.73 -16.36
N LEU A 242 5.04 13.24 -16.49
CA LEU A 242 5.39 14.57 -15.97
C LEU A 242 4.48 15.67 -16.58
N GLY A 243 4.14 16.68 -15.76
CA GLY A 243 3.23 17.76 -16.13
C GLY A 243 1.73 17.39 -16.17
N ARG A 244 1.38 16.11 -15.96
CA ARG A 244 -0.01 15.63 -15.88
C ARG A 244 -0.42 15.35 -14.44
N SER A 245 -1.72 15.42 -14.18
CA SER A 245 -2.30 15.02 -12.89
C SER A 245 -2.80 13.58 -12.97
N PHE A 246 -2.45 12.74 -11.99
CA PHE A 246 -3.10 11.45 -11.80
C PHE A 246 -4.53 11.68 -11.27
N SER A 247 -5.52 11.02 -11.83
CA SER A 247 -6.92 11.07 -11.37
C SER A 247 -7.48 9.66 -11.21
N CYS A 248 -8.22 9.40 -10.14
CA CYS A 248 -8.87 8.12 -9.90
C CYS A 248 -10.11 8.29 -9.03
N GLY A 249 -11.19 7.54 -9.30
CA GLY A 249 -12.40 7.52 -8.48
C GLY A 249 -12.07 7.10 -7.05
N ASN A 250 -11.42 5.94 -6.89
CA ASN A 250 -10.87 5.46 -5.62
C ASN A 250 -9.54 4.74 -5.87
N ALA A 251 -8.52 4.98 -5.03
CA ALA A 251 -7.28 4.21 -5.01
C ALA A 251 -6.97 3.72 -3.59
N SER A 252 -6.37 2.53 -3.45
CA SER A 252 -5.94 1.95 -2.17
C SER A 252 -4.45 1.61 -2.25
N ILE A 253 -3.66 2.15 -1.33
CA ILE A 253 -2.22 1.88 -1.19
C ILE A 253 -2.01 0.94 0.00
N VAL A 254 -1.29 -0.16 -0.20
CA VAL A 254 -0.96 -1.12 0.86
C VAL A 254 0.43 -0.80 1.42
N LEU A 255 0.50 -0.33 2.67
CA LEU A 255 1.78 -0.06 3.35
C LEU A 255 2.30 -1.31 4.07
N SER A 256 1.39 -2.06 4.68
CA SER A 256 1.63 -3.38 5.29
C SER A 256 0.32 -4.19 5.23
N PRO A 257 0.33 -5.51 5.53
CA PRO A 257 -0.90 -6.31 5.61
C PRO A 257 -1.95 -5.72 6.57
N ASP A 258 -1.51 -4.97 7.58
CA ASP A 258 -2.36 -4.42 8.62
C ASP A 258 -2.74 -2.95 8.37
N ILE A 259 -2.06 -2.24 7.47
CA ILE A 259 -2.23 -0.78 7.28
C ILE A 259 -2.34 -0.44 5.79
N HIS A 260 -3.54 0.00 5.41
CA HIS A 260 -3.87 0.45 4.06
C HIS A 260 -4.25 1.94 4.11
N LEU A 261 -4.00 2.67 3.02
CA LEU A 261 -4.49 4.03 2.83
C LEU A 261 -5.42 4.10 1.63
N ASP A 262 -6.64 4.54 1.86
CA ASP A 262 -7.64 4.78 0.82
C ASP A 262 -7.70 6.26 0.46
N LEU A 263 -7.69 6.53 -0.84
CA LEU A 263 -7.76 7.85 -1.46
C LEU A 263 -9.00 7.91 -2.35
N LEU A 264 -10.07 8.53 -1.85
CA LEU A 264 -11.34 8.66 -2.55
C LEU A 264 -11.44 10.03 -3.23
N SER A 265 -12.02 10.06 -4.43
CA SER A 265 -12.04 11.23 -5.32
C SER A 265 -10.64 11.81 -5.54
N LEU A 266 -9.68 10.94 -5.87
CA LEU A 266 -8.26 11.26 -5.94
C LEU A 266 -7.92 12.08 -7.18
N ARG A 267 -7.26 13.22 -6.95
CA ARG A 267 -6.42 13.93 -7.93
C ARG A 267 -5.07 14.25 -7.31
N LEU A 268 -3.98 14.01 -8.03
CA LEU A 268 -2.62 14.16 -7.54
C LEU A 268 -1.72 14.69 -8.66
N GLN A 269 -0.85 15.65 -8.34
CA GLN A 269 0.29 15.99 -9.18
C GLN A 269 1.49 16.30 -8.28
N ALA A 270 2.64 15.68 -8.56
CA ALA A 270 3.84 15.73 -7.71
C ALA A 270 5.12 16.14 -8.46
N ALA A 271 4.95 16.76 -9.64
CA ALA A 271 6.02 17.38 -10.42
C ALA A 271 5.41 18.34 -11.45
N GLN A 272 6.15 19.42 -11.78
CA GLN A 272 5.82 20.36 -12.85
C GLN A 272 4.38 20.92 -12.78
N LEU A 273 3.95 21.38 -11.60
CA LEU A 273 2.63 21.99 -11.47
C LEU A 273 2.62 23.37 -12.15
N PRO A 274 1.53 23.74 -12.85
CA PRO A 274 1.32 25.09 -13.34
C PRO A 274 1.42 26.14 -12.21
N HIS A 275 2.01 27.30 -12.51
CA HIS A 275 2.14 28.41 -11.55
C HIS A 275 0.79 28.90 -10.99
N SER A 276 -0.32 28.60 -11.67
CA SER A 276 -1.68 28.91 -11.23
C SER A 276 -2.18 28.04 -10.07
N GLY A 277 -1.47 26.98 -9.67
CA GLY A 277 -1.92 26.04 -8.62
C GLY A 277 -3.11 25.17 -9.05
N VAL A 278 -3.36 25.08 -10.37
CA VAL A 278 -4.38 24.20 -10.96
C VAL A 278 -3.69 22.96 -11.52
N PHE A 279 -4.31 21.79 -11.34
CA PHE A 279 -3.84 20.54 -11.94
C PHE A 279 -3.64 20.64 -13.46
N GLY A 280 -2.58 20.02 -13.96
CA GLY A 280 -2.35 19.79 -15.38
C GLY A 280 -3.30 18.74 -15.97
N PRO A 281 -3.13 18.38 -17.26
CA PRO A 281 -4.03 17.46 -17.97
C PRO A 281 -4.18 16.11 -17.26
N SER A 282 -5.43 15.71 -16.98
CA SER A 282 -5.74 14.47 -16.24
C SER A 282 -5.23 13.21 -16.95
N PHE A 283 -4.66 12.28 -16.18
CA PHE A 283 -4.27 10.93 -16.56
C PHE A 283 -5.02 9.96 -15.62
N SER A 284 -6.00 9.25 -16.17
CA SER A 284 -6.91 8.42 -15.37
C SER A 284 -6.32 7.06 -15.01
N CYS A 285 -6.62 6.57 -13.82
CA CYS A 285 -6.20 5.25 -13.36
C CYS A 285 -6.86 4.10 -14.15
N PRO A 286 -6.25 2.90 -14.20
CA PRO A 286 -6.84 1.74 -14.88
C PRO A 286 -8.21 1.32 -14.34
N SER A 287 -8.48 1.52 -13.04
CA SER A 287 -9.77 1.16 -12.44
C SER A 287 -10.94 2.05 -12.90
N ASP A 288 -10.66 3.25 -13.41
CA ASP A 288 -11.65 4.15 -14.00
C ASP A 288 -11.82 3.91 -15.52
N GLN A 289 -11.08 2.96 -16.11
CA GLN A 289 -11.26 2.61 -17.52
C GLN A 289 -12.65 2.04 -17.75
N SER A 290 -13.36 2.68 -18.67
CA SER A 290 -14.78 2.44 -18.89
C SER A 290 -15.09 1.01 -19.34
N ILE A 291 -16.07 0.40 -18.68
CA ILE A 291 -16.76 -0.85 -19.08
C ILE A 291 -17.27 -0.79 -20.54
N TRP A 292 -17.46 0.42 -21.08
CA TRP A 292 -17.72 0.65 -22.50
C TRP A 292 -16.73 -0.04 -23.44
N LEU A 293 -15.44 -0.16 -23.11
CA LEU A 293 -14.46 -0.80 -24.02
C LEU A 293 -14.78 -2.30 -24.26
N PRO A 294 -14.85 -3.18 -23.23
CA PRO A 294 -15.27 -4.56 -23.44
C PRO A 294 -16.71 -4.70 -23.95
N LEU A 295 -17.62 -3.79 -23.57
CA LEU A 295 -19.00 -3.80 -24.07
C LEU A 295 -19.08 -3.52 -25.58
N ILE A 296 -18.36 -2.52 -26.08
CA ILE A 296 -18.29 -2.18 -27.51
C ILE A 296 -17.69 -3.34 -28.30
N ILE A 297 -16.61 -3.95 -27.81
CA ILE A 297 -16.01 -5.14 -28.42
C ILE A 297 -17.02 -6.29 -28.50
N GLY A 298 -17.79 -6.54 -27.43
CA GLY A 298 -18.85 -7.55 -27.40
C GLY A 298 -19.97 -7.28 -28.40
N LEU A 299 -20.42 -6.03 -28.53
CA LEU A 299 -21.45 -5.63 -29.50
C LEU A 299 -20.98 -5.77 -30.96
N ILE A 300 -19.72 -5.41 -31.25
CA ILE A 300 -19.12 -5.59 -32.58
C ILE A 300 -19.02 -7.09 -32.92
N LEU A 301 -18.54 -7.91 -31.99
CA LEU A 301 -18.42 -9.37 -32.19
C LEU A 301 -19.77 -10.03 -32.45
N LEU A 302 -20.81 -9.64 -31.69
CA LEU A 302 -22.18 -10.13 -31.87
C LEU A 302 -22.78 -9.68 -33.23
N GLY A 303 -22.53 -8.43 -33.63
CA GLY A 303 -22.95 -7.92 -34.94
C GLY A 303 -22.31 -8.68 -36.11
N LEU A 304 -21.00 -8.93 -36.05
CA LEU A 304 -20.29 -9.72 -37.06
C LEU A 304 -20.79 -11.18 -37.12
N LEU A 305 -21.04 -11.81 -35.96
CA LEU A 305 -21.58 -13.16 -35.91
C LEU A 305 -22.98 -13.26 -36.54
N THR A 306 -23.88 -12.31 -36.22
CA THR A 306 -25.23 -12.29 -36.82
C THR A 306 -25.19 -12.04 -38.32
N LEU A 307 -24.29 -11.18 -38.81
CA LEU A 307 -24.08 -10.94 -40.25
C LEU A 307 -23.65 -12.22 -40.98
N VAL A 308 -22.67 -12.96 -40.43
CA VAL A 308 -22.20 -14.23 -41.00
C VAL A 308 -23.30 -15.29 -41.02
N LEU A 309 -24.11 -15.39 -39.96
CA LEU A 309 -25.24 -16.32 -39.90
C LEU A 309 -26.34 -15.97 -40.92
N VAL A 310 -26.67 -14.68 -41.11
CA VAL A 310 -27.63 -14.23 -42.12
C VAL A 310 -27.11 -14.53 -43.52
N ALA A 311 -25.85 -14.24 -43.81
CA ALA A 311 -25.23 -14.55 -45.10
C ALA A 311 -25.24 -16.07 -45.39
N PHE A 312 -24.88 -16.90 -44.41
CA PHE A 312 -24.93 -18.36 -44.52
C PHE A 312 -26.36 -18.86 -44.78
N CYS A 313 -27.36 -18.33 -44.08
CA CYS A 313 -28.77 -18.67 -44.31
C CYS A 313 -29.25 -18.29 -45.71
N ILE A 314 -28.83 -17.14 -46.26
CA ILE A 314 -29.16 -16.73 -47.62
C ILE A 314 -28.52 -17.65 -48.66
N VAL A 315 -27.22 -17.97 -48.50
CA VAL A 315 -26.50 -18.89 -49.41
C VAL A 315 -27.13 -20.29 -49.37
N ARG A 316 -27.38 -20.84 -48.18
CA ARG A 316 -27.98 -22.18 -48.02
C ARG A 316 -29.43 -22.25 -48.51
N ARG A 317 -30.20 -21.15 -48.49
CA ARG A 317 -31.53 -21.10 -49.10
C ARG A 317 -31.49 -21.11 -50.63
N ARG A 318 -30.41 -20.62 -51.26
CA ARG A 318 -30.29 -20.58 -52.74
C ARG A 318 -29.86 -21.91 -53.37
N SER A 319 -29.33 -22.86 -52.61
CA SER A 319 -28.82 -24.14 -53.13
C SER A 319 -29.88 -25.24 -53.30
N SER A 320 -31.18 -24.92 -53.23
CA SER A 320 -32.28 -25.90 -53.31
C SER A 320 -33.00 -25.95 -54.68
N THR A 321 -32.38 -25.42 -55.73
CA THR A 321 -32.91 -25.50 -57.11
C THR A 321 -31.78 -25.79 -58.10
N TYR A 322 -31.32 -27.03 -58.08
CA TYR A 322 -30.70 -27.67 -59.23
C TYR A 322 -31.42 -29.00 -59.42
N GLU A 323 -32.41 -29.00 -60.32
CA GLU A 323 -33.00 -30.21 -60.89
C GLU A 323 -32.06 -30.68 -62.03
N PRO A 324 -31.44 -31.86 -61.94
CA PRO A 324 -30.67 -32.41 -63.04
C PRO A 324 -31.62 -32.99 -64.09
N LEU A 325 -31.46 -32.56 -65.35
CA LEU A 325 -32.01 -33.23 -66.54
C LEU A 325 -31.30 -34.58 -66.77
#